data_AF-A0A8J3NHW2-F1
#
_entry.id   AF-A0A8J3NHW2-F1
#
_cell.length_a   1.000
_cell.length_b   1.000
_cell.length_c   1.000
_cell.angle_alpha   90.00
_cell.angle_beta   90.00
_cell.angle_gamma   90.00
#
_symmetry.space_group_name_H-M   'P 1'
#
loop_
_entity.id
_entity.type
_entity.pdbx_description
1 polymer ?
#
loop_
_entity_poly.entity_id
_entity_poly.type
_entity_poly.pdbx_seq_one_letter_code
_entity_poly.pdbx_strand_id
1 'polypeptide(L)'
;MKVQRWRGAVWVEPGLPWLVAAGWRESGSGDDFYAVLASDARTARSRYNAEYRPSLTTETHTAYLLPTHDDRLRHRLESVTRFVRRLEALVPDLVRQSLRDGHERVAEFDSFDLGVQVRADRGHETYVAIRIRGSVPVNLVPVILDIVPGCDRSGWFPEAALPDRSLRAAEQAWSNIMDTAVAAALLDSSEG
;
A
#
# COMPACT_ATOMS: atom_id res chain seq x y z
N MET A 1 33.85 -7.26 6.20
CA MET A 1 33.00 -7.31 4.99
C MET A 1 32.45 -5.90 4.75
N LYS A 2 32.99 -5.15 3.78
CA LYS A 2 32.69 -3.70 3.58
C LYS A 2 31.36 -3.52 2.84
N VAL A 3 30.25 -3.66 3.56
CA VAL A 3 28.87 -3.52 3.03
C VAL A 3 28.42 -2.04 2.95
N GLN A 4 29.27 -1.06 3.27
CA GLN A 4 28.90 0.37 3.41
C GLN A 4 29.13 1.29 2.18
N ARG A 5 29.36 0.77 0.97
CA ARG A 5 29.76 1.63 -0.18
C ARG A 5 28.73 1.77 -1.30
N TRP A 6 27.50 1.29 -1.12
CA TRP A 6 26.39 1.55 -2.06
C TRP A 6 25.68 2.85 -1.67
N ARG A 7 25.62 3.83 -2.58
CA ARG A 7 24.65 4.93 -2.50
C ARG A 7 23.50 4.59 -3.42
N GLY A 8 22.31 4.60 -2.84
CA GLY A 8 21.15 3.83 -3.30
C GLY A 8 20.71 4.11 -4.73
N ALA A 9 19.91 3.17 -5.23
CA ALA A 9 19.11 3.39 -6.41
C ALA A 9 17.89 4.22 -6.04
N VAL A 10 17.68 5.35 -6.72
CA VAL A 10 16.41 6.08 -6.62
C VAL A 10 15.59 5.74 -7.85
N TRP A 11 14.38 5.22 -7.62
CA TRP A 11 13.34 5.10 -8.62
C TRP A 11 12.51 6.37 -8.57
N VAL A 12 12.58 7.20 -9.60
CA VAL A 12 11.81 8.44 -9.67
C VAL A 12 10.77 8.32 -10.78
N GLU A 13 9.51 8.58 -10.39
CA GLU A 13 8.29 8.79 -11.19
C GLU A 13 7.59 7.63 -11.92
N PRO A 14 6.22 7.65 -11.96
CA PRO A 14 5.42 6.65 -12.67
C PRO A 14 5.42 6.76 -14.20
N GLY A 15 5.89 7.89 -14.76
CA GLY A 15 5.80 8.18 -16.20
C GLY A 15 7.09 7.94 -17.00
N LEU A 16 8.25 7.93 -16.33
CA LEU A 16 9.58 7.77 -16.91
C LEU A 16 10.46 7.06 -15.88
N PRO A 17 10.62 5.73 -15.93
CA PRO A 17 11.36 5.02 -14.90
C PRO A 17 12.87 5.15 -15.12
N TRP A 18 13.49 6.14 -14.47
CA TRP A 18 14.95 6.21 -14.40
C TRP A 18 15.41 5.64 -13.06
N LEU A 19 16.38 4.72 -13.12
CA LEU A 19 17.08 4.15 -11.98
C LEU A 19 18.50 4.70 -12.01
N VAL A 20 18.90 5.44 -10.98
CA VAL A 20 20.26 5.99 -10.88
C VAL A 20 21.00 5.29 -9.77
N ALA A 21 22.11 4.66 -10.11
CA ALA A 21 23.11 4.26 -9.12
C ALA A 21 24.22 5.32 -9.09
N ALA A 22 24.59 5.76 -7.90
CA ALA A 22 25.70 6.70 -7.70
C ALA A 22 26.67 6.14 -6.66
N GLY A 23 27.93 6.55 -6.74
CA GLY A 23 28.95 6.14 -5.80
C GLY A 23 30.09 7.15 -5.76
N TRP A 24 31.11 6.85 -4.97
CA TRP A 24 32.28 7.72 -4.86
C TRP A 24 33.21 7.50 -6.04
N ARG A 25 33.71 8.62 -6.59
CA ARG A 25 34.81 8.60 -7.55
C ARG A 25 36.12 8.71 -6.80
N GLU A 26 36.98 7.74 -7.01
CA GLU A 26 38.30 7.57 -6.40
C GLU A 26 39.29 7.21 -7.52
N SER A 27 39.51 8.13 -8.47
CA SER A 27 40.27 7.86 -9.69
C SER A 27 41.64 7.19 -9.40
N GLY A 28 41.87 6.03 -10.02
CA GLY A 28 43.10 5.24 -9.84
C GLY A 28 43.05 4.24 -8.66
N SER A 29 41.99 4.28 -7.85
CA SER A 29 41.70 3.27 -6.83
C SER A 29 41.02 2.04 -7.46
N GLY A 30 41.38 0.85 -6.99
CA GLY A 30 40.63 -0.37 -7.29
C GLY A 30 39.21 -0.36 -6.71
N ASP A 31 38.93 0.58 -5.81
CA ASP A 31 37.63 0.78 -5.17
C ASP A 31 36.76 1.85 -5.87
N ASP A 32 37.18 2.41 -7.02
CA ASP A 32 36.40 3.42 -7.75
C ASP A 32 35.08 2.83 -8.28
N PHE A 33 33.96 3.37 -7.80
CA PHE A 33 32.61 2.87 -8.13
C PHE A 33 32.35 2.86 -9.65
N TYR A 34 32.74 3.93 -10.34
CA TYR A 34 32.45 4.08 -11.76
C TYR A 34 33.33 3.17 -12.62
N ALA A 35 34.57 2.93 -12.21
CA ALA A 35 35.48 1.98 -12.85
C ALA A 35 34.97 0.54 -12.68
N VAL A 36 34.54 0.17 -11.47
CA VAL A 36 33.93 -1.14 -11.19
C VAL A 36 32.65 -1.33 -12.02
N LEU A 37 31.74 -0.35 -11.99
CA LEU A 37 30.50 -0.41 -12.77
C LEU A 37 30.76 -0.53 -14.29
N ALA A 38 31.72 0.22 -14.82
CA ALA A 38 32.09 0.16 -16.23
C ALA A 38 32.69 -1.21 -16.60
N SER A 39 33.56 -1.76 -15.74
CA SER A 39 34.15 -3.09 -15.93
C SER A 39 33.08 -4.19 -15.95
N ASP A 40 32.17 -4.16 -14.98
CA ASP A 40 31.06 -5.11 -14.88
C ASP A 40 30.13 -5.01 -16.10
N ALA A 41 29.82 -3.79 -16.54
CA ALA A 41 28.95 -3.57 -17.70
C ALA A 41 29.59 -4.01 -19.03
N ARG A 42 30.92 -3.89 -19.19
CA ARG A 42 31.65 -4.45 -20.34
C ARG A 42 31.68 -5.98 -20.30
N THR A 43 31.83 -6.55 -19.10
CA THR A 43 31.77 -8.01 -18.89
C THR A 43 30.38 -8.55 -19.24
N ALA A 44 29.32 -7.89 -18.75
CA ALA A 44 27.94 -8.24 -19.06
C ALA A 44 27.63 -8.14 -20.56
N ARG A 45 28.16 -7.12 -21.24
CA ARG A 45 28.05 -7.01 -22.71
C ARG A 45 28.71 -8.20 -23.40
N SER A 46 29.90 -8.59 -22.96
CA SER A 46 30.65 -9.71 -23.57
C SER A 46 29.89 -11.02 -23.42
N ARG A 47 29.25 -11.26 -22.27
CA ARG A 47 28.35 -12.41 -22.06
C ARG A 47 27.12 -12.34 -22.96
N TYR A 48 26.45 -11.19 -23.02
CA TYR A 48 25.29 -10.99 -23.89
C TYR A 48 25.64 -11.27 -25.37
N ASN A 49 26.76 -10.72 -25.84
CA ASN A 49 27.21 -10.93 -27.23
C ASN A 49 27.70 -12.36 -27.50
N ALA A 50 27.99 -13.17 -26.48
CA ALA A 50 28.28 -14.59 -26.67
C ALA A 50 27.00 -15.38 -26.95
N GLU A 51 25.88 -14.99 -26.34
CA GLU A 51 24.61 -15.73 -26.35
C GLU A 51 23.62 -15.23 -27.42
N TYR A 52 23.59 -13.93 -27.71
CA TYR A 52 22.55 -13.32 -28.53
C TYR A 52 23.08 -12.78 -29.88
N ARG A 53 22.21 -12.85 -30.90
CA ARG A 53 22.41 -12.23 -32.23
C ARG A 53 21.17 -11.39 -32.59
N PRO A 54 21.33 -10.18 -33.17
CA PRO A 54 22.61 -9.51 -33.44
C PRO A 54 23.31 -9.05 -32.14
N SER A 55 24.64 -8.94 -32.20
CA SER A 55 25.43 -8.45 -31.08
C SER A 55 25.20 -6.96 -30.84
N LEU A 56 25.29 -6.54 -29.58
CA LEU A 56 25.27 -5.13 -29.21
C LEU A 56 26.52 -4.42 -29.72
N THR A 57 26.32 -3.23 -30.29
CA THR A 57 27.37 -2.32 -30.77
C THR A 57 27.81 -1.30 -29.72
N THR A 58 27.08 -1.18 -28.61
CA THR A 58 27.39 -0.27 -27.50
C THR A 58 28.66 -0.70 -26.76
N GLU A 59 29.32 0.23 -26.05
CA GLU A 59 30.52 -0.09 -25.27
C GLU A 59 30.20 -0.95 -24.04
N THR A 60 29.05 -0.70 -23.42
CA THR A 60 28.60 -1.35 -22.17
C THR A 60 27.19 -1.92 -22.32
N HIS A 61 26.82 -2.83 -21.42
CA HIS A 61 25.48 -3.37 -21.30
C HIS A 61 25.09 -3.40 -19.81
N THR A 62 24.02 -2.69 -19.46
CA THR A 62 23.56 -2.53 -18.06
C THR A 62 22.12 -2.96 -17.85
N ALA A 63 21.46 -3.57 -18.84
CA ALA A 63 20.05 -3.98 -18.72
C ALA A 63 19.82 -4.98 -17.57
N TYR A 64 20.85 -5.78 -17.22
CA TYR A 64 20.82 -6.71 -16.09
C TYR A 64 20.71 -6.04 -14.72
N LEU A 65 20.99 -4.73 -14.63
CA LEU A 65 20.84 -3.94 -13.41
C LEU A 65 19.44 -3.32 -13.28
N LEU A 66 18.62 -3.39 -14.33
CA LEU A 66 17.27 -2.83 -14.31
C LEU A 66 16.29 -3.81 -13.65
N PRO A 67 15.24 -3.30 -12.98
CA PRO A 67 14.21 -4.17 -12.41
C PRO A 67 13.61 -5.11 -13.44
N THR A 68 13.63 -6.39 -13.11
CA THR A 68 13.03 -7.46 -13.90
C THR A 68 11.51 -7.49 -13.70
N HIS A 69 10.83 -8.41 -14.39
CA HIS A 69 9.42 -8.67 -14.15
C HIS A 69 9.17 -9.07 -12.69
N ASP A 70 9.99 -9.95 -12.14
CA ASP A 70 9.86 -10.46 -10.77
C ASP A 70 10.07 -9.35 -9.73
N ASP A 71 10.98 -8.41 -9.98
CA ASP A 71 11.19 -7.26 -9.09
C ASP A 71 9.97 -6.35 -9.06
N ARG A 72 9.33 -6.13 -10.22
CA ARG A 72 8.08 -5.35 -10.31
C ARG A 72 6.92 -6.05 -9.63
N LEU A 73 6.80 -7.37 -9.79
CA LEU A 73 5.80 -8.19 -9.09
C LEU A 73 6.01 -8.09 -7.59
N ARG A 74 7.24 -8.29 -7.10
CA ARG A 74 7.59 -8.16 -5.68
C ARG A 74 7.25 -6.78 -5.15
N HIS A 75 7.69 -5.72 -5.82
CA HIS A 75 7.39 -4.34 -5.41
C HIS A 75 5.88 -4.08 -5.33
N ARG A 76 5.11 -4.56 -6.31
CA ARG A 76 3.65 -4.42 -6.32
C ARG A 76 3.00 -5.17 -5.15
N LEU A 77 3.42 -6.41 -4.90
CA LEU A 77 2.95 -7.21 -3.77
C LEU A 77 3.26 -6.53 -2.44
N GLU A 78 4.51 -6.10 -2.23
CA GLU A 78 4.93 -5.40 -1.01
C GLU A 78 4.15 -4.10 -0.80
N SER A 79 3.90 -3.34 -1.86
CA SER A 79 3.13 -2.10 -1.80
C SER A 79 1.68 -2.37 -1.39
N VAL A 80 1.04 -3.37 -1.99
CA VAL A 80 -0.32 -3.79 -1.63
C VAL A 80 -0.38 -4.33 -0.20
N THR A 81 0.56 -5.19 0.20
CA THR A 81 0.62 -5.72 1.57
C THR A 81 0.82 -4.62 2.61
N ARG A 82 1.69 -3.64 2.34
CA ARG A 82 1.88 -2.49 3.23
C ARG A 82 0.61 -1.65 3.35
N PHE A 83 -0.11 -1.48 2.24
CA PHE A 83 -1.38 -0.78 2.23
C PHE A 83 -2.45 -1.51 3.03
N VAL A 84 -2.60 -2.83 2.85
CA VAL A 84 -3.54 -3.65 3.63
C VAL A 84 -3.21 -3.60 5.13
N ARG A 85 -1.93 -3.74 5.51
CA ARG A 85 -1.51 -3.60 6.92
C ARG A 85 -1.82 -2.24 7.52
N ARG A 86 -1.74 -1.18 6.71
CA ARG A 86 -2.15 0.17 7.14
C ARG A 86 -3.65 0.22 7.39
N LEU A 87 -4.47 -0.41 6.55
CA LEU A 87 -5.92 -0.51 6.76
C LEU A 87 -6.24 -1.35 8.01
N GLU A 88 -5.56 -2.49 8.20
CA GLU A 88 -5.70 -3.37 9.37
C GLU A 88 -5.43 -2.65 10.70
N ALA A 89 -4.52 -1.67 10.70
CA ALA A 89 -4.27 -0.82 11.87
C ALA A 89 -5.29 0.32 11.98
N LEU A 90 -5.58 0.99 10.86
CA LEU A 90 -6.38 2.22 10.84
C LEU A 90 -7.87 1.98 11.10
N VAL A 91 -8.46 0.97 10.48
CA VAL A 91 -9.91 0.75 10.54
C VAL A 91 -10.38 0.45 11.97
N PRO A 92 -9.75 -0.46 12.73
CA PRO A 92 -10.10 -0.65 14.15
C PRO A 92 -9.97 0.62 14.97
N ASP A 93 -8.96 1.47 14.68
CA ASP A 93 -8.79 2.75 15.35
C ASP A 93 -9.91 3.74 15.03
N LEU A 94 -10.35 3.84 13.78
CA LEU A 94 -11.50 4.67 13.39
C LEU A 94 -12.79 4.17 14.04
N VAL A 95 -13.00 2.85 14.07
CA VAL A 95 -14.15 2.21 14.74
C VAL A 95 -14.15 2.55 16.22
N ARG A 96 -13.02 2.37 16.91
CA ARG A 96 -12.87 2.71 18.34
C ARG A 96 -13.12 4.19 18.61
N GLN A 97 -12.58 5.08 17.77
CA GLN A 97 -12.80 6.52 17.91
C GLN A 97 -14.26 6.92 17.67
N SER A 98 -14.96 6.24 16.78
CA SER A 98 -16.39 6.46 16.53
C SER A 98 -17.26 5.87 17.65
N LEU A 99 -16.93 4.70 18.17
CA LEU A 99 -17.61 4.09 19.34
C LEU A 99 -17.65 5.03 20.55
N ARG A 100 -16.64 5.90 20.71
CA ARG A 100 -16.53 6.84 21.85
C ARG A 100 -17.51 8.00 21.79
N ASP A 101 -17.85 8.51 20.61
CA ASP A 101 -18.67 9.72 20.48
C ASP A 101 -19.79 9.64 19.45
N GLY A 102 -19.95 8.50 18.76
CA GLY A 102 -20.95 8.26 17.73
C GLY A 102 -20.74 9.03 16.42
N HIS A 103 -19.65 9.80 16.31
CA HIS A 103 -19.39 10.64 15.15
C HIS A 103 -18.67 9.87 14.05
N GLU A 104 -18.91 10.25 12.80
CA GLU A 104 -18.17 9.71 11.68
C GLU A 104 -16.68 10.10 11.79
N ARG A 105 -15.81 9.11 11.64
CA ARG A 105 -14.36 9.27 11.52
C ARG A 105 -13.94 9.04 10.09
N VAL A 106 -13.15 9.97 9.56
CA VAL A 106 -12.74 9.94 8.15
C VAL A 106 -11.23 9.85 8.06
N ALA A 107 -10.76 8.98 7.16
CA ALA A 107 -9.38 8.95 6.72
C ALA A 107 -9.31 9.18 5.20
N GLU A 108 -8.36 10.00 4.78
CA GLU A 108 -8.15 10.36 3.39
C GLU A 108 -7.04 9.52 2.77
N PHE A 109 -7.26 9.05 1.54
CA PHE A 109 -6.28 8.36 0.70
C PHE A 109 -6.21 9.05 -0.66
N ASP A 110 -5.17 8.76 -1.43
CA ASP A 110 -4.90 9.43 -2.71
C ASP A 110 -6.08 9.39 -3.70
N SER A 111 -6.88 8.32 -3.71
CA SER A 111 -7.99 8.14 -4.67
C SER A 111 -9.39 8.06 -4.03
N PHE A 112 -9.48 8.00 -2.70
CA PHE A 112 -10.74 7.86 -1.99
C PHE A 112 -10.66 8.29 -0.52
N ASP A 113 -11.81 8.58 0.07
CA ASP A 113 -11.95 8.75 1.52
C ASP A 113 -12.69 7.56 2.11
N LEU A 114 -12.25 7.12 3.29
CA LEU A 114 -12.91 6.11 4.10
C LEU A 114 -13.55 6.75 5.32
N GLY A 115 -14.88 6.70 5.42
CA GLY A 115 -15.65 7.05 6.59
C GLY A 115 -16.08 5.82 7.39
N VAL A 116 -16.02 5.91 8.71
CA VAL A 116 -16.51 4.90 9.65
C VAL A 116 -17.41 5.60 10.67
N GLN A 117 -18.63 5.12 10.85
CA GLN A 117 -19.52 5.59 11.90
C GLN A 117 -20.11 4.41 12.68
N VAL A 118 -20.01 4.44 14.00
CA VAL A 118 -20.61 3.45 14.88
C VAL A 118 -21.66 4.12 15.75
N ARG A 119 -22.87 3.55 15.80
CA ARG A 119 -23.97 4.00 16.64
C ARG A 119 -24.51 2.83 17.45
N ALA A 120 -24.54 2.99 18.77
CA ALA A 120 -25.32 2.10 19.63
C ALA A 120 -26.78 2.58 19.61
N ASP A 121 -27.70 1.73 19.18
CA ASP A 121 -29.13 2.00 19.32
C ASP A 121 -29.62 1.60 20.72
N ARG A 122 -30.70 2.25 21.17
CA ARG A 122 -31.34 1.99 22.48
C ARG A 122 -31.85 0.54 22.62
N GLY A 123 -31.92 -0.23 21.52
CA GLY A 123 -32.29 -1.65 21.49
C GLY A 123 -31.15 -2.65 21.77
N HIS A 124 -29.97 -2.19 22.20
CA HIS A 124 -28.76 -3.00 22.45
C HIS A 124 -27.98 -3.48 21.22
N GLU A 125 -28.35 -3.03 20.02
CA GLU A 125 -27.60 -3.32 18.79
C GLU A 125 -26.63 -2.19 18.47
N THR A 126 -25.38 -2.56 18.16
CA THR A 126 -24.35 -1.61 17.73
C THR A 126 -24.25 -1.69 16.21
N TYR A 127 -24.64 -0.63 15.52
CA TYR A 127 -24.54 -0.53 14.06
C TYR A 127 -23.23 0.14 13.67
N VAL A 128 -22.53 -0.44 12.71
CA VAL A 128 -21.39 0.18 12.04
C VAL A 128 -21.74 0.48 10.59
N ALA A 129 -21.39 1.67 10.12
CA ALA A 129 -21.48 2.08 8.73
C ALA A 129 -20.08 2.39 8.20
N ILE A 130 -19.78 1.86 7.02
CA ILE A 130 -18.59 2.16 6.23
C ILE A 130 -19.01 2.97 5.02
N ARG A 131 -18.32 4.08 4.79
CA ARG A 131 -18.53 4.95 3.65
C ARG A 131 -17.24 5.04 2.84
N ILE A 132 -17.33 4.89 1.52
CA ILE A 132 -16.22 5.13 0.61
C ILE A 132 -16.64 6.21 -0.38
N ARG A 133 -15.85 7.27 -0.49
CA ARG A 133 -16.03 8.33 -1.48
C ARG A 133 -14.86 8.38 -2.44
N GLY A 134 -15.12 8.26 -3.74
CA GLY A 134 -14.07 8.28 -4.77
C GLY A 134 -13.85 6.91 -5.42
N SER A 135 -12.67 6.73 -6.02
CA SER A 135 -12.35 5.55 -6.81
C SER A 135 -11.56 4.55 -5.98
N VAL A 136 -12.14 3.36 -5.82
CA VAL A 136 -11.51 2.20 -5.19
C VAL A 136 -11.52 1.01 -6.14
N PRO A 137 -10.43 0.21 -6.18
CA PRO A 137 -10.46 -1.10 -6.84
C PRO A 137 -11.60 -1.96 -6.29
N VAL A 138 -12.31 -2.69 -7.15
CA VAL A 138 -13.46 -3.52 -6.75
C VAL A 138 -13.13 -4.54 -5.66
N ASN A 139 -11.91 -5.04 -5.66
CA ASN A 139 -11.41 -6.01 -4.68
C ASN A 139 -10.98 -5.38 -3.35
N LEU A 140 -10.91 -4.05 -3.25
CA LEU A 140 -10.52 -3.36 -2.02
C LEU A 140 -11.69 -3.18 -1.05
N VAL A 141 -12.90 -2.96 -1.58
CA VAL A 141 -14.12 -2.86 -0.76
C VAL A 141 -14.29 -4.06 0.17
N PRO A 142 -14.30 -5.33 -0.30
CA PRO A 142 -14.45 -6.47 0.60
C PRO A 142 -13.30 -6.58 1.60
N VAL A 143 -12.08 -6.16 1.27
CA VAL A 143 -10.95 -6.13 2.22
C VAL A 143 -11.22 -5.14 3.35
N ILE A 144 -11.69 -3.93 3.04
CA ILE A 144 -12.03 -2.92 4.05
C ILE A 144 -13.13 -3.45 4.97
N LEU A 145 -14.18 -4.04 4.39
CA LEU A 145 -15.31 -4.58 5.14
C LEU A 145 -14.90 -5.77 6.04
N ASP A 146 -13.95 -6.61 5.59
CA ASP A 146 -13.44 -7.75 6.36
C ASP A 146 -12.56 -7.35 7.54
N ILE A 147 -11.93 -6.17 7.48
CA ILE A 147 -11.07 -5.64 8.55
C ILE A 147 -11.89 -5.09 9.71
N VAL A 148 -13.14 -4.68 9.49
CA VAL A 148 -13.98 -4.09 10.54
C VAL A 148 -14.22 -5.13 11.64
N PRO A 149 -13.82 -4.85 12.88
CA PRO A 149 -13.91 -5.81 13.97
C PRO A 149 -15.37 -6.11 14.34
N GLY A 150 -15.62 -7.34 14.78
CA GLY A 150 -16.90 -7.75 15.38
C GLY A 150 -18.08 -7.81 14.42
N CYS A 151 -17.87 -7.75 13.11
CA CYS A 151 -18.93 -7.80 12.10
C CYS A 151 -18.94 -9.15 11.38
N ASP A 152 -20.12 -9.65 11.03
CA ASP A 152 -20.23 -10.81 10.15
C ASP A 152 -19.82 -10.45 8.72
N ARG A 153 -18.92 -11.22 8.12
CA ARG A 153 -18.40 -11.01 6.76
C ARG A 153 -19.51 -11.03 5.71
N SER A 154 -20.54 -11.85 5.91
CA SER A 154 -21.71 -11.92 5.02
C SER A 154 -22.82 -10.94 5.38
N GLY A 155 -22.73 -10.28 6.55
CA GLY A 155 -23.76 -9.39 7.08
C GLY A 155 -23.75 -7.97 6.54
N TRP A 156 -22.85 -7.65 5.60
CA TRP A 156 -22.74 -6.30 5.04
C TRP A 156 -23.86 -6.01 4.05
N PHE A 157 -24.66 -4.98 4.36
CA PHE A 157 -25.74 -4.52 3.49
C PHE A 157 -25.36 -3.20 2.82
N PRO A 158 -25.54 -3.06 1.50
CA PRO A 158 -25.35 -1.78 0.82
C PRO A 158 -26.44 -0.79 1.24
N GLU A 159 -26.05 0.43 1.52
CA GLU A 159 -26.94 1.49 2.00
C GLU A 159 -27.25 2.52 0.91
N ALA A 160 -28.49 2.99 0.86
CA ALA A 160 -28.91 4.07 -0.04
C ALA A 160 -28.75 5.47 0.60
N ALA A 161 -28.54 5.52 1.91
CA ALA A 161 -28.37 6.73 2.69
C ALA A 161 -27.50 6.45 3.92
N LEU A 162 -26.85 7.48 4.44
CA LEU A 162 -26.22 7.44 5.76
C LEU A 162 -27.22 7.93 6.81
N PRO A 163 -26.94 7.72 8.10
CA PRO A 163 -27.76 8.33 9.14
C PRO A 163 -27.87 9.85 8.90
N ASP A 164 -29.10 10.35 8.93
CA ASP A 164 -29.43 11.77 8.81
C ASP A 164 -29.18 12.42 7.42
N ARG A 165 -28.68 11.69 6.41
CA ARG A 165 -28.48 12.24 5.04
C ARG A 165 -28.41 11.21 3.91
N SER A 166 -28.81 11.62 2.71
CA SER A 166 -28.57 10.83 1.49
C SER A 166 -27.08 10.73 1.12
N LEU A 167 -26.74 9.71 0.34
CA LEU A 167 -25.42 9.57 -0.26
C LEU A 167 -25.14 10.69 -1.26
N ARG A 168 -23.89 11.16 -1.26
CA ARG A 168 -23.39 12.13 -2.24
C ARG A 168 -22.94 11.43 -3.52
N ALA A 169 -22.67 12.20 -4.57
CA ALA A 169 -22.08 11.66 -5.79
C ALA A 169 -20.74 10.96 -5.50
N ALA A 170 -20.52 9.81 -6.16
CA ALA A 170 -19.35 8.95 -5.96
C ALA A 170 -19.17 8.45 -4.51
N GLU A 171 -20.23 8.46 -3.71
CA GLU A 171 -20.28 7.91 -2.36
C GLU A 171 -20.99 6.55 -2.40
N GLN A 172 -20.39 5.56 -1.76
CA GLN A 172 -20.96 4.23 -1.53
C GLN A 172 -20.92 3.96 -0.04
N ALA A 173 -21.94 3.31 0.50
CA ALA A 173 -22.00 2.98 1.91
C ALA A 173 -22.49 1.55 2.14
N TRP A 174 -22.02 0.96 3.23
CA TRP A 174 -22.45 -0.34 3.73
C TRP A 174 -22.68 -0.27 5.23
N SER A 175 -23.61 -1.03 5.75
CA SER A 175 -23.86 -1.18 7.18
C SER A 175 -23.80 -2.64 7.62
N ASN A 176 -23.52 -2.85 8.90
CA ASN A 176 -23.54 -4.15 9.55
C ASN A 176 -23.83 -4.00 11.05
N ILE A 177 -24.23 -5.09 11.69
CA ILE A 177 -24.35 -5.19 13.14
C ILE A 177 -23.01 -5.67 13.70
N MET A 178 -22.49 -4.89 14.64
CA MET A 178 -21.26 -5.16 15.37
C MET A 178 -21.58 -5.87 16.68
N ASP A 179 -20.82 -6.93 16.97
CA ASP A 179 -20.85 -7.64 18.23
C ASP A 179 -20.54 -6.69 19.40
N THR A 180 -21.44 -6.63 20.38
CA THR A 180 -21.36 -5.71 21.51
C THR A 180 -20.21 -6.03 22.47
N ALA A 181 -19.82 -7.30 22.59
CA ALA A 181 -18.68 -7.71 23.40
C ALA A 181 -17.35 -7.28 22.73
N VAL A 182 -17.28 -7.38 21.39
CA VAL A 182 -16.12 -6.86 20.65
C VAL A 182 -16.06 -5.33 20.72
N ALA A 183 -17.20 -4.65 20.61
CA ALA A 183 -17.27 -3.20 20.77
C ALA A 183 -16.79 -2.73 22.16
N ALA A 184 -17.20 -3.42 23.22
CA ALA A 184 -16.73 -3.16 24.58
C ALA A 184 -15.22 -3.39 24.71
N ALA A 185 -14.70 -4.52 24.22
CA ALA A 185 -13.27 -4.83 24.28
C ALA A 185 -12.40 -3.77 23.57
N LEU A 186 -12.86 -3.22 22.43
CA LEU A 186 -12.17 -2.15 21.72
C LEU A 186 -12.12 -0.85 22.52
N LEU A 187 -13.15 -0.54 23.30
CA LEU A 187 -13.16 0.62 24.19
C LEU A 187 -12.20 0.44 25.37
N ASP A 188 -12.09 -0.78 25.90
CA ASP A 188 -11.27 -1.13 27.06
C ASP A 188 -9.76 -1.25 26.74
N SER A 189 -9.40 -1.56 25.48
CA SER A 189 -8.00 -1.73 25.02
C SER A 189 -7.14 -0.45 25.00
N SER A 190 -7.41 0.52 25.88
CA SER A 190 -6.69 1.80 26.01
C SER A 190 -5.51 1.83 26.98
N GLU A 191 -4.95 0.69 27.39
CA GLU A 191 -3.66 0.63 28.09
C GLU A 191 -2.67 -0.27 27.32
N GLY A 192 -1.84 0.36 26.49
CA GLY A 192 -0.76 -0.27 25.72
C GLY A 192 0.06 0.76 24.96
#